data_AF-A0A8T4S7J1-F1
#
_entry.id   AF-A0A8T4S7J1-F1
#
_cell.length_a   1.000
_cell.length_b   1.000
_cell.length_c   1.000
_cell.angle_alpha   90.00
_cell.angle_beta   90.00
_cell.angle_gamma   90.00
#
_symmetry.space_group_name_H-M   'P 1'
#
loop_
_entity.id
_entity.type
_entity.pdbx_description
1 polymer ?
#
loop_
_entity_poly.entity_id
_entity_poly.type
_entity_poly.pdbx_seq_one_letter_code
_entity_poly.pdbx_strand_id
1 'polypeptide(L)'
;MVRNSKIEKAKSSIPDRIRELEKEIENTKYNKRTQSHIGLVKAKIAMLREKQVSRKKGSGKTYGYTTKRSGDASAIIVGFPSAGKSTLLNKLTNANSKTAAYEFTTLTCIPGMMDYNGARIQILDVPGIVEGAASGKGRGKEVLSVAINADLVLLLIDVFHTEHYPVLMKEVRDSYIRMNEERPDIRIKATIKGGISIGSTVRLTNIDEETIKAILHEFRITNADVLIRSDINADQLIDSIEGNRKYIPGIVAINKIDIADEGTLRKAKAIPHDILISCEKGTNMDGLKEIIYRKLRFMKVYCKQQSRKADMDTPLIMREGSTLQDMCDRLHRDFVKRFRFARVWGSSKFAGQVIRNLKHEIKDKDIVELVLD
;
A
#
# COMPACT_ATOMS: atom_id res chain seq x y z
N MET A 1 -15.70 -31.94 -38.83
CA MET A 1 -15.52 -31.74 -37.36
C MET A 1 -14.27 -30.93 -36.95
N VAL A 2 -13.63 -30.14 -37.85
CA VAL A 2 -12.37 -29.41 -37.51
C VAL A 2 -12.50 -27.87 -37.65
N ARG A 3 -13.70 -27.34 -37.93
CA ARG A 3 -13.91 -25.88 -38.09
C ARG A 3 -14.50 -25.16 -36.87
N ASN A 4 -14.93 -25.86 -35.82
CA ASN A 4 -15.58 -25.23 -34.65
C ASN A 4 -14.63 -24.85 -33.50
N SER A 5 -13.38 -25.33 -33.45
CA SER A 5 -12.48 -25.03 -32.32
C SER A 5 -11.76 -23.68 -32.42
N LYS A 6 -11.80 -22.99 -33.58
CA LYS A 6 -11.18 -21.67 -33.77
C LYS A 6 -12.15 -20.49 -33.55
N ILE A 7 -13.47 -20.73 -33.53
CA ILE A 7 -14.48 -19.67 -33.41
C ILE A 7 -14.86 -19.40 -31.94
N GLU A 8 -14.72 -20.38 -31.03
CA GLU A 8 -14.99 -20.18 -29.60
C GLU A 8 -13.94 -19.36 -28.85
N LYS A 9 -12.71 -19.22 -29.38
CA LYS A 9 -11.65 -18.40 -28.75
C LYS A 9 -11.89 -16.88 -28.83
N ALA A 10 -12.96 -16.42 -29.49
CA ALA A 10 -13.14 -15.01 -29.86
C ALA A 10 -13.96 -14.14 -28.89
N LYS A 11 -14.52 -14.65 -27.78
CA LYS A 11 -15.21 -13.80 -26.78
C LYS A 11 -14.99 -14.21 -25.31
N SER A 12 -13.81 -14.71 -24.93
CA SER A 12 -13.48 -14.77 -23.49
C SER A 12 -13.37 -13.35 -22.93
N SER A 13 -14.13 -13.07 -21.87
CA SER A 13 -14.06 -11.77 -21.20
C SER A 13 -12.67 -11.56 -20.58
N ILE A 14 -12.26 -10.31 -20.32
CA ILE A 14 -10.95 -10.03 -19.67
C ILE A 14 -10.80 -10.85 -18.35
N PRO A 15 -11.81 -10.91 -17.46
CA PRO A 15 -11.77 -11.77 -16.28
C PRO A 15 -11.54 -13.25 -16.58
N ASP A 16 -12.15 -13.79 -17.63
CA ASP A 16 -12.00 -15.21 -17.98
C ASP A 16 -10.56 -15.50 -18.45
N ARG A 17 -9.98 -14.59 -19.24
CA ARG A 17 -8.57 -14.70 -19.67
C ARG A 17 -7.59 -14.64 -18.50
N ILE A 18 -7.85 -13.78 -17.53
CA ILE A 18 -7.03 -13.72 -16.30
C ILE A 18 -7.10 -15.08 -15.58
N ARG A 19 -8.31 -15.64 -15.41
CA ARG A 19 -8.50 -16.93 -14.75
C ARG A 19 -7.82 -18.09 -15.49
N GLU A 20 -7.85 -18.09 -16.82
CA GLU A 20 -7.15 -19.08 -17.66
C GLU A 20 -5.63 -19.02 -17.43
N LEU A 21 -5.04 -17.82 -17.46
CA LEU A 21 -3.61 -17.62 -17.24
C LEU A 21 -3.20 -17.94 -15.78
N GLU A 22 -4.05 -17.64 -14.80
CA GLU A 22 -3.81 -18.02 -13.40
C GLU A 22 -3.78 -19.55 -13.22
N LYS A 23 -4.72 -20.27 -13.85
CA LYS A 23 -4.71 -21.75 -13.88
C LYS A 23 -3.48 -22.32 -14.60
N GLU A 24 -3.02 -21.64 -15.64
CA GLU A 24 -1.81 -22.05 -16.35
C GLU A 24 -0.57 -21.98 -15.44
N ILE A 25 -0.44 -20.91 -14.66
CA ILE A 25 0.63 -20.78 -13.66
C ILE A 25 0.52 -21.89 -12.61
N GLU A 26 -0.68 -22.13 -12.06
CA GLU A 26 -0.91 -23.12 -11.00
C GLU A 26 -0.53 -24.55 -11.45
N ASN A 27 -0.80 -24.89 -12.71
CA ASN A 27 -0.47 -26.20 -13.27
C ASN A 27 0.98 -26.33 -13.76
N THR A 28 1.75 -25.23 -13.79
CA THR A 28 3.12 -25.24 -14.31
C THR A 28 4.14 -25.35 -13.17
N LYS A 29 4.90 -26.46 -13.14
CA LYS A 29 6.00 -26.60 -12.18
C LYS A 29 7.13 -25.61 -12.48
N TYR A 30 7.52 -24.82 -11.48
CA TYR A 30 8.61 -23.87 -11.58
C TYR A 30 9.96 -24.58 -11.74
N ASN A 31 10.69 -24.28 -12.81
CA ASN A 31 12.06 -24.70 -13.07
C ASN A 31 12.73 -23.70 -14.05
N LYS A 32 14.05 -23.82 -14.24
CA LYS A 32 14.83 -22.90 -15.10
C LYS A 32 14.32 -22.82 -16.55
N ARG A 33 13.67 -23.87 -17.07
CA ARG A 33 13.10 -23.89 -18.44
C ARG A 33 11.71 -23.24 -18.50
N THR A 34 10.96 -23.25 -17.40
CA THR A 34 9.60 -22.69 -17.32
C THR A 34 9.58 -21.27 -16.75
N GLN A 35 10.69 -20.79 -16.18
CA GLN A 35 10.81 -19.46 -15.56
C GLN A 35 10.42 -18.32 -16.51
N SER A 36 10.97 -18.31 -17.74
CA SER A 36 10.66 -17.30 -18.76
C SER A 36 9.17 -17.33 -19.16
N HIS A 37 8.61 -18.52 -19.34
CA HIS A 37 7.18 -18.69 -19.62
C HIS A 37 6.31 -18.16 -18.48
N ILE A 38 6.61 -18.53 -17.24
CA ILE A 38 5.88 -18.06 -16.06
C ILE A 38 5.98 -16.54 -15.93
N GLY A 39 7.16 -15.95 -16.15
CA GLY A 39 7.35 -14.51 -16.17
C GLY A 39 6.50 -13.81 -17.23
N LEU A 40 6.41 -14.39 -18.42
CA LEU A 40 5.58 -13.88 -19.52
C LEU A 40 4.08 -14.00 -19.22
N VAL A 41 3.62 -15.11 -18.65
CA VAL A 41 2.21 -15.26 -18.22
C VAL A 41 1.86 -14.23 -17.13
N LYS A 42 2.77 -13.99 -16.17
CA LYS A 42 2.61 -12.96 -15.14
C LYS A 42 2.52 -11.55 -15.74
N ALA A 43 3.39 -11.21 -16.70
CA ALA A 43 3.35 -9.93 -17.41
C ALA A 43 2.01 -9.74 -18.15
N LYS A 44 1.50 -10.79 -18.81
CA LYS A 44 0.18 -10.76 -19.46
C LYS A 44 -0.96 -10.52 -18.48
N ILE A 45 -0.95 -11.19 -17.32
CA ILE A 45 -1.95 -10.98 -16.27
C ILE A 45 -1.93 -9.53 -15.79
N ALA A 46 -0.74 -8.97 -15.51
CA ALA A 46 -0.59 -7.58 -15.07
C ALA A 46 -1.19 -6.59 -16.09
N MET A 47 -0.83 -6.74 -17.37
CA MET A 47 -1.39 -5.91 -18.45
C MET A 47 -2.91 -6.04 -18.61
N LEU A 48 -3.47 -7.25 -18.42
CA LEU A 48 -4.92 -7.47 -18.49
C LEU A 48 -5.65 -6.81 -17.31
N ARG A 49 -5.08 -6.89 -16.10
CA ARG A 49 -5.60 -6.22 -14.90
C ARG A 49 -5.61 -4.69 -15.09
N GLU A 50 -4.52 -4.11 -15.61
CA GLU A 50 -4.46 -2.67 -15.91
C GLU A 50 -5.47 -2.25 -17.00
N LYS A 51 -5.67 -3.07 -18.04
CA LYS A 51 -6.71 -2.83 -19.06
C LYS A 51 -8.13 -2.86 -18.48
N GLN A 52 -8.39 -3.69 -17.48
CA GLN A 52 -9.68 -3.75 -16.79
C GLN A 52 -9.94 -2.48 -15.97
N VAL A 53 -8.90 -1.94 -15.32
CA VAL A 53 -8.98 -0.68 -14.58
C VAL A 53 -9.20 0.51 -15.53
N SER A 54 -8.45 0.58 -16.63
CA SER A 54 -8.50 1.68 -17.61
C SER A 54 -9.77 1.70 -18.48
N ARG A 55 -10.27 0.57 -19.00
CA ARG A 55 -11.52 0.52 -19.82
C ARG A 55 -12.74 1.05 -19.08
N LYS A 56 -12.81 0.83 -17.77
CA LYS A 56 -13.86 1.35 -16.90
C LYS A 56 -13.64 2.82 -16.49
N LYS A 57 -12.70 3.57 -17.08
CA LYS A 57 -12.55 5.04 -16.94
C LYS A 57 -13.25 5.83 -18.06
N GLY A 58 -13.71 5.16 -19.13
CA GLY A 58 -14.21 5.81 -20.35
C GLY A 58 -15.69 6.19 -20.38
N SER A 59 -16.46 6.03 -19.29
CA SER A 59 -17.89 6.37 -19.27
C SER A 59 -18.32 6.84 -17.89
N GLY A 60 -18.52 8.14 -17.72
CA GLY A 60 -19.06 8.75 -16.50
C GLY A 60 -18.10 9.77 -15.87
N LYS A 61 -18.61 10.99 -15.65
CA LYS A 61 -17.93 12.07 -14.91
C LYS A 61 -17.23 11.49 -13.68
N THR A 62 -15.93 11.77 -13.57
CA THR A 62 -15.07 11.40 -12.44
C THR A 62 -15.55 12.13 -11.18
N TYR A 63 -16.58 11.63 -10.50
CA TYR A 63 -16.69 11.86 -9.07
C TYR A 63 -15.55 11.07 -8.42
N GLY A 64 -14.45 11.75 -8.14
CA GLY A 64 -13.36 11.20 -7.34
C GLY A 64 -13.88 10.99 -5.92
N TYR A 65 -14.46 9.83 -5.65
CA TYR A 65 -14.76 9.40 -4.29
C TYR A 65 -13.45 8.91 -3.64
N THR A 66 -12.60 9.88 -3.31
CA THR A 66 -11.53 9.72 -2.34
C THR A 66 -12.15 10.05 -0.99
N THR A 67 -12.25 9.08 -0.08
CA THR A 67 -12.50 9.41 1.33
C THR A 67 -11.46 10.44 1.74
N LYS A 68 -11.89 11.66 2.11
CA LYS A 68 -10.96 12.71 2.53
C LYS A 68 -10.07 12.14 3.63
N ARG A 69 -8.76 12.14 3.40
CA ARG A 69 -7.76 11.73 4.39
C ARG A 69 -7.97 12.61 5.62
N SER A 70 -8.29 11.97 6.74
CA SER A 70 -8.54 12.65 8.01
C SER A 70 -7.48 12.20 9.00
N GLY A 71 -6.97 13.13 9.81
CA GLY A 71 -5.84 12.87 10.70
C GLY A 71 -4.49 12.79 9.98
N ASP A 72 -3.52 12.21 10.66
CA ASP A 72 -2.09 12.26 10.34
C ASP A 72 -1.66 11.08 9.47
N ALA A 73 -2.37 9.96 9.56
CA ALA A 73 -2.22 8.78 8.71
C ALA A 73 -3.53 7.99 8.61
N SER A 74 -3.61 7.09 7.63
CA SER A 74 -4.73 6.16 7.46
C SER A 74 -4.25 4.71 7.49
N ALA A 75 -4.93 3.82 8.21
CA ALA A 75 -4.69 2.37 8.19
C ALA A 75 -5.96 1.63 7.76
N ILE A 76 -5.82 0.56 7.00
CA ILE A 76 -6.94 -0.28 6.57
C ILE A 76 -6.94 -1.60 7.34
N ILE A 77 -8.12 -2.08 7.74
CA ILE A 77 -8.30 -3.42 8.29
C ILE A 77 -8.69 -4.36 7.15
N VAL A 78 -7.94 -5.46 7.00
CA VAL A 78 -8.19 -6.48 5.98
C VAL A 78 -8.30 -7.84 6.67
N GLY A 79 -9.35 -8.58 6.38
CA GLY A 79 -9.58 -9.89 6.98
C GLY A 79 -10.93 -10.46 6.57
N PHE A 80 -11.08 -11.78 6.71
CA PHE A 80 -12.34 -12.45 6.38
C PHE A 80 -13.52 -11.93 7.21
N PRO A 81 -14.76 -12.09 6.72
CA PRO A 81 -15.95 -11.94 7.55
C PRO A 81 -15.79 -12.72 8.87
N SER A 82 -16.35 -12.19 9.96
CA SER A 82 -16.31 -12.82 11.30
C SER A 82 -14.94 -12.93 11.97
N ALA A 83 -13.83 -12.47 11.37
CA ALA A 83 -12.51 -12.41 12.01
C ALA A 83 -12.44 -11.38 13.17
N GLY A 84 -13.48 -10.56 13.36
CA GLY A 84 -13.57 -9.55 14.41
C GLY A 84 -13.14 -8.14 14.01
N LYS A 85 -13.17 -7.81 12.71
CA LYS A 85 -12.77 -6.49 12.16
C LYS A 85 -13.51 -5.32 12.80
N SER A 86 -14.84 -5.38 12.88
CA SER A 86 -15.65 -4.29 13.43
C SER A 86 -15.46 -4.16 14.95
N THR A 87 -15.28 -5.29 15.66
CA THR A 87 -14.90 -5.28 17.09
C THR A 87 -13.54 -4.63 17.29
N LEU A 88 -12.56 -4.96 16.45
CA LEU A 88 -11.23 -4.36 16.47
C LEU A 88 -11.30 -2.85 16.24
N LEU A 89 -12.04 -2.41 15.22
CA LEU A 89 -12.25 -0.99 14.92
C LEU A 89 -12.82 -0.26 16.15
N ASN A 90 -13.87 -0.80 16.78
CA ASN A 90 -14.49 -0.21 17.96
C ASN A 90 -13.59 -0.19 19.20
N LYS A 91 -12.58 -1.05 19.29
CA LYS A 91 -11.61 -1.06 20.41
C LYS A 91 -10.42 -0.15 20.15
N LEU A 92 -9.99 -0.02 18.90
CA LEU A 92 -8.92 0.90 18.51
C LEU A 92 -9.40 2.35 18.53
N THR A 93 -10.65 2.57 18.16
CA THR A 93 -11.26 3.89 18.05
C THR A 93 -12.14 4.08 19.28
N ASN A 94 -11.93 5.15 20.07
CA ASN A 94 -12.76 5.39 21.25
C ASN A 94 -14.22 5.47 20.80
N ALA A 95 -15.06 4.54 21.27
CA ALA A 95 -16.40 4.21 20.76
C ALA A 95 -17.45 5.37 20.75
N ASN A 96 -17.06 6.59 21.13
CA ASN A 96 -17.86 7.81 21.05
C ASN A 96 -17.84 8.47 19.66
N SER A 97 -17.02 8.01 18.72
CA SER A 97 -17.12 8.43 17.30
C SER A 97 -18.16 7.62 16.51
N LYS A 98 -19.18 7.07 17.19
CA LYS A 98 -20.40 6.66 16.50
C LYS A 98 -21.06 7.92 15.94
N THR A 99 -21.46 7.85 14.68
CA THR A 99 -22.29 8.82 13.95
C THR A 99 -21.68 10.20 13.67
N ALA A 100 -20.66 10.24 12.82
CA ALA A 100 -20.68 11.26 11.76
C ALA A 100 -21.10 10.54 10.49
N ALA A 101 -22.41 10.55 10.20
CA ALA A 101 -22.92 10.22 8.88
C ALA A 101 -22.33 11.25 7.91
N TYR A 102 -21.17 10.95 7.34
CA TYR A 102 -20.69 11.67 6.17
C TYR A 102 -21.63 11.25 5.02
N GLU A 103 -22.63 12.09 4.76
CA GLU A 103 -23.70 11.94 3.75
C GLU A 103 -23.23 11.85 2.29
N PHE A 104 -21.99 11.40 2.02
CA PHE A 104 -21.45 11.31 0.67
C PHE A 104 -20.58 10.07 0.40
N THR A 105 -20.65 9.01 1.21
CA THR A 105 -19.95 7.76 0.88
C THR A 105 -20.89 6.79 0.17
N THR A 106 -20.87 6.81 -1.16
CA THR A 106 -21.35 5.66 -1.93
C THR A 106 -20.44 4.48 -1.60
N LEU A 107 -20.94 3.54 -0.77
CA LEU A 107 -20.39 2.23 -0.35
C LEU A 107 -19.47 2.14 0.90
N THR A 108 -20.05 1.63 1.99
CA THR A 108 -19.58 0.61 2.97
C THR A 108 -18.23 0.71 3.73
N CYS A 109 -17.35 1.70 3.55
CA CYS A 109 -16.18 1.80 4.44
C CYS A 109 -16.54 2.50 5.75
N ILE A 110 -16.28 1.88 6.90
CA ILE A 110 -16.53 2.48 8.24
C ILE A 110 -15.23 3.09 8.74
N PRO A 111 -15.10 4.43 8.78
CA PRO A 111 -13.95 5.08 9.39
C PRO A 111 -14.12 5.17 10.91
N GLY A 112 -13.02 5.07 11.62
CA GLY A 112 -12.94 5.50 13.01
C GLY A 112 -11.58 6.14 13.31
N MET A 113 -11.53 7.02 14.29
CA MET A 113 -10.31 7.74 14.66
C MET A 113 -9.67 7.12 15.89
N MET A 114 -8.40 6.78 15.79
CA MET A 114 -7.55 6.34 16.88
C MET A 114 -6.60 7.48 17.24
N ASP A 115 -6.68 7.98 18.47
CA ASP A 115 -5.72 8.95 19.00
C ASP A 115 -4.67 8.21 19.84
N TYR A 116 -3.39 8.34 19.49
CA TYR A 116 -2.29 7.68 20.19
C TYR A 116 -1.00 8.51 20.13
N ASN A 117 -0.38 8.79 21.29
CA ASN A 117 0.85 9.60 21.39
C ASN A 117 0.79 10.96 20.65
N GLY A 118 -0.38 11.60 20.67
CA GLY A 118 -0.65 12.87 19.99
C GLY A 118 -0.93 12.75 18.49
N ALA A 119 -0.75 11.58 17.88
CA ALA A 119 -1.12 11.31 16.49
C ALA A 119 -2.60 10.92 16.39
N ARG A 120 -3.28 11.42 15.36
CA ARG A 120 -4.64 11.00 14.98
C ARG A 120 -4.56 10.07 13.78
N ILE A 121 -4.91 8.81 13.94
CA ILE A 121 -4.80 7.79 12.89
C ILE A 121 -6.21 7.36 12.49
N GLN A 122 -6.54 7.52 11.22
CA GLN A 122 -7.82 7.08 10.66
C GLN A 122 -7.76 5.59 10.36
N ILE A 123 -8.57 4.80 11.04
CA ILE A 123 -8.71 3.36 10.80
C ILE A 123 -9.94 3.15 9.90
N LEU A 124 -9.76 2.38 8.84
CA LEU A 124 -10.78 2.13 7.83
C LEU A 124 -11.09 0.63 7.79
N ASP A 125 -12.32 0.24 8.10
CA ASP A 125 -12.81 -1.10 7.79
C ASP A 125 -13.21 -1.13 6.31
N VAL A 126 -12.50 -1.92 5.51
CA VAL A 126 -12.65 -1.98 4.06
C VAL A 126 -13.31 -3.30 3.67
N PRO A 127 -14.65 -3.36 3.59
CA PRO A 127 -15.33 -4.56 3.12
C PRO A 127 -15.07 -4.77 1.63
N GLY A 128 -14.87 -6.02 1.22
CA GLY A 128 -14.79 -6.37 -0.19
C GLY A 128 -13.40 -6.37 -0.82
N ILE A 129 -12.30 -6.11 -0.06
CA ILE A 129 -10.98 -6.59 -0.48
C ILE A 129 -11.10 -8.11 -0.69
N VAL A 130 -11.69 -8.82 0.29
CA VAL A 130 -11.90 -10.30 0.37
C VAL A 130 -12.99 -10.90 -0.55
N GLU A 131 -14.04 -10.15 -0.88
CA GLU A 131 -15.21 -10.70 -1.59
C GLU A 131 -15.34 -10.18 -3.03
N GLY A 132 -14.70 -9.06 -3.36
CA GLY A 132 -14.95 -8.28 -4.57
C GLY A 132 -13.85 -8.34 -5.64
N ALA A 133 -12.63 -8.72 -5.29
CA ALA A 133 -11.52 -8.83 -6.25
C ALA A 133 -11.72 -10.00 -7.23
N ALA A 134 -12.33 -11.10 -6.77
CA ALA A 134 -12.55 -12.31 -7.57
C ALA A 134 -13.81 -12.29 -8.45
N SER A 135 -14.82 -11.47 -8.14
CA SER A 135 -16.18 -11.64 -8.71
C SER A 135 -16.54 -10.72 -9.87
N GLY A 136 -15.68 -9.75 -10.27
CA GLY A 136 -15.90 -8.90 -11.45
C GLY A 136 -17.14 -7.99 -11.41
N LYS A 137 -17.98 -8.08 -10.36
CA LYS A 137 -19.17 -7.27 -10.13
C LYS A 137 -18.76 -5.86 -9.71
N GLY A 138 -18.70 -4.93 -10.66
CA GLY A 138 -18.91 -3.46 -10.55
C GLY A 138 -18.27 -2.62 -9.43
N ARG A 139 -18.27 -3.06 -8.17
CA ARG A 139 -18.09 -2.29 -6.94
C ARG A 139 -16.67 -2.32 -6.34
N GLY A 140 -15.77 -3.16 -6.86
CA GLY A 140 -14.41 -3.32 -6.32
C GLY A 140 -13.47 -2.12 -6.52
N LYS A 141 -13.75 -1.20 -7.44
CA LYS A 141 -12.87 -0.04 -7.73
C LYS A 141 -12.80 0.98 -6.59
N GLU A 142 -13.91 1.21 -5.91
CA GLU A 142 -14.02 2.20 -4.83
C GLU A 142 -13.35 1.68 -3.55
N VAL A 143 -13.45 0.38 -3.30
CA VAL A 143 -12.74 -0.33 -2.22
C VAL A 143 -11.22 -0.30 -2.46
N LEU A 144 -10.79 -0.53 -3.71
CA LEU A 144 -9.38 -0.46 -4.10
C LEU A 144 -8.81 0.97 -4.02
N SER A 145 -9.58 2.01 -4.34
CA SER A 145 -9.08 3.40 -4.23
C SER A 145 -8.84 3.80 -2.78
N VAL A 146 -9.67 3.33 -1.85
CA VAL A 146 -9.46 3.52 -0.41
C VAL A 146 -8.21 2.78 0.05
N ALA A 147 -8.05 1.52 -0.36
CA ALA A 147 -6.88 0.71 0.00
C ALA A 147 -5.56 1.31 -0.52
N ILE A 148 -5.53 1.79 -1.76
CA ILE A 148 -4.34 2.43 -2.36
C ILE A 148 -3.94 3.71 -1.61
N ASN A 149 -4.87 4.40 -0.96
CA ASN A 149 -4.53 5.60 -0.19
C ASN A 149 -4.09 5.31 1.26
N ALA A 150 -4.22 4.07 1.74
CA ALA A 150 -3.83 3.68 3.09
C ALA A 150 -2.31 3.74 3.31
N ASP A 151 -1.89 4.20 4.47
CA ASP A 151 -0.49 4.30 4.89
C ASP A 151 0.00 3.03 5.60
N LEU A 152 -0.92 2.17 6.05
CA LEU A 152 -0.63 0.90 6.72
C LEU A 152 -1.76 -0.11 6.45
N VAL A 153 -1.40 -1.40 6.34
CA VAL A 153 -2.36 -2.51 6.28
C VAL A 153 -2.35 -3.28 7.59
N LEU A 154 -3.52 -3.47 8.20
CA LEU A 154 -3.72 -4.34 9.36
C LEU A 154 -4.46 -5.60 8.92
N LEU A 155 -3.72 -6.68 8.71
CA LEU A 155 -4.25 -8.01 8.43
C LEU A 155 -4.72 -8.67 9.72
N LEU A 156 -6.02 -8.94 9.79
CA LEU A 156 -6.66 -9.60 10.92
C LEU A 156 -6.96 -11.06 10.58
N ILE A 157 -6.31 -11.98 11.29
CA ILE A 157 -6.46 -13.42 11.14
C ILE A 157 -7.23 -13.97 12.33
N ASP A 158 -8.18 -14.87 12.08
CA ASP A 158 -8.83 -15.63 13.13
C ASP A 158 -7.91 -16.79 13.56
N VAL A 159 -7.67 -16.95 14.87
CA VAL A 159 -6.83 -18.02 15.43
C VAL A 159 -7.26 -19.43 14.98
N PHE A 160 -8.55 -19.65 14.69
CA PHE A 160 -9.07 -20.93 14.20
C PHE A 160 -8.91 -21.14 12.70
N HIS A 161 -8.61 -20.07 11.95
CA HIS A 161 -8.57 -20.09 10.48
C HIS A 161 -7.26 -19.50 9.94
N THR A 162 -6.13 -20.06 10.39
CA THR A 162 -4.79 -19.63 9.97
C THR A 162 -4.52 -19.82 8.48
N GLU A 163 -5.23 -20.74 7.82
CA GLU A 163 -5.21 -21.01 6.39
C GLU A 163 -5.64 -19.81 5.53
N HIS A 164 -6.33 -18.83 6.13
CA HIS A 164 -6.72 -17.59 5.47
C HIS A 164 -5.55 -16.62 5.24
N TYR A 165 -4.46 -16.74 5.99
CA TYR A 165 -3.28 -15.86 5.87
C TYR A 165 -2.73 -15.75 4.44
N PRO A 166 -2.39 -16.85 3.73
CA PRO A 166 -1.86 -16.76 2.36
C PRO A 166 -2.88 -16.18 1.37
N VAL A 167 -4.18 -16.40 1.58
CA VAL A 167 -5.24 -15.86 0.72
C VAL A 167 -5.32 -14.34 0.84
N LEU A 168 -5.34 -13.82 2.07
CA LEU A 168 -5.36 -12.38 2.32
C LEU A 168 -4.08 -11.68 1.83
N MET A 169 -2.91 -12.31 2.00
CA MET A 169 -1.65 -11.80 1.47
C MET A 169 -1.68 -11.66 -0.05
N LYS A 170 -2.18 -12.68 -0.76
CA LYS A 170 -2.36 -12.64 -2.21
C LYS A 170 -3.28 -11.48 -2.61
N GLU A 171 -4.34 -11.27 -1.87
CA GLU A 171 -5.34 -10.28 -2.19
C GLU A 171 -4.90 -8.83 -1.94
N VAL A 172 -4.15 -8.59 -0.86
CA VAL A 172 -3.46 -7.31 -0.64
C VAL A 172 -2.50 -7.05 -1.80
N ARG A 173 -1.77 -8.08 -2.27
CA ARG A 173 -0.86 -7.97 -3.42
C ARG A 173 -1.59 -7.66 -4.72
N ASP A 174 -2.74 -8.31 -4.94
CA ASP A 174 -3.61 -8.08 -6.10
C ASP A 174 -4.28 -6.69 -6.06
N SER A 175 -4.38 -6.08 -4.87
CA SER A 175 -4.87 -4.72 -4.65
C SER A 175 -3.80 -3.64 -4.85
N TYR A 176 -2.72 -3.93 -5.58
CA TYR A 176 -1.61 -3.01 -5.87
C TYR A 176 -0.76 -2.60 -4.66
N ILE A 177 -0.95 -3.25 -3.52
CA ILE A 177 -0.19 -2.99 -2.29
C ILE A 177 0.91 -4.03 -2.14
N ARG A 178 2.09 -3.60 -1.70
CA ARG A 178 3.24 -4.45 -1.36
C ARG A 178 3.50 -4.25 0.12
N MET A 179 3.01 -5.21 0.90
CA MET A 179 3.00 -5.13 2.36
C MET A 179 4.34 -5.60 2.92
N ASN A 180 5.02 -4.74 3.70
CA ASN A 180 6.33 -5.04 4.29
C ASN A 180 7.42 -5.40 3.25
N GLU A 181 7.28 -4.94 2.01
CA GLU A 181 8.27 -5.11 0.96
C GLU A 181 8.99 -3.77 0.70
N GLU A 182 10.27 -3.83 0.36
CA GLU A 182 11.02 -2.66 -0.09
C GLU A 182 10.85 -2.46 -1.60
N ARG A 183 10.94 -1.20 -2.02
CA ARG A 183 10.88 -0.86 -3.44
C ARG A 183 12.16 -1.36 -4.12
N PRO A 184 12.06 -2.19 -5.18
CA PRO A 184 13.25 -2.64 -5.91
C PRO A 184 14.04 -1.48 -6.51
N ASP A 185 15.38 -1.49 -6.42
CA ASP A 185 16.22 -0.50 -7.10
C ASP A 185 16.51 -0.98 -8.53
N ILE A 186 15.55 -0.69 -9.40
CA ILE A 186 15.63 -0.92 -10.84
C ILE A 186 15.48 0.42 -11.54
N ARG A 187 16.42 0.74 -12.44
CA ARG A 187 16.29 1.89 -13.35
C ARG A 187 16.14 1.39 -14.77
N ILE A 188 15.01 1.72 -15.40
CA ILE A 188 14.72 1.40 -16.79
C ILE A 188 14.72 2.72 -17.57
N LYS A 189 15.68 2.89 -18.46
CA LYS A 189 15.78 4.06 -19.33
C LYS A 189 15.51 3.62 -20.77
N ALA A 190 14.37 4.01 -21.33
CA ALA A 190 14.06 3.74 -22.73
C ALA A 190 15.07 4.42 -23.66
N THR A 191 15.54 3.70 -24.68
CA THR A 191 16.47 4.19 -25.70
C THR A 191 15.80 4.14 -27.08
N ILE A 192 16.35 4.85 -28.05
CA ILE A 192 15.75 4.93 -29.40
C ILE A 192 16.15 3.70 -30.24
N LYS A 193 17.38 3.20 -30.05
CA LYS A 193 17.98 2.06 -30.76
C LYS A 193 18.97 1.35 -29.83
N GLY A 194 19.30 0.09 -30.13
CA GLY A 194 20.32 -0.68 -29.41
C GLY A 194 19.81 -1.93 -28.70
N GLY A 195 18.50 -2.21 -28.75
CA GLY A 195 17.90 -3.34 -28.06
C GLY A 195 17.84 -3.15 -26.55
N ILE A 196 17.66 -4.25 -25.82
CA ILE A 196 17.60 -4.25 -24.35
C ILE A 196 19.00 -4.58 -23.81
N SER A 197 19.62 -3.59 -23.18
CA SER A 197 20.87 -3.74 -22.44
C SER A 197 20.55 -3.92 -20.95
N ILE A 198 21.09 -4.96 -20.32
CA ILE A 198 20.87 -5.25 -18.90
C ILE A 198 22.22 -5.17 -18.19
N GLY A 199 22.32 -4.25 -17.23
CA GLY A 199 23.43 -4.17 -16.29
C GLY A 199 22.94 -4.53 -14.89
N SER A 200 23.68 -5.38 -14.18
CA SER A 200 23.42 -5.68 -12.78
C SER A 200 24.65 -5.40 -11.93
N THR A 201 24.45 -4.77 -10.77
CA THR A 201 25.50 -4.58 -9.76
C THR A 201 25.52 -5.69 -8.70
N VAL A 202 24.49 -6.55 -8.70
CA VAL A 202 24.33 -7.67 -7.77
C VAL A 202 24.09 -8.97 -8.54
N ARG A 203 24.35 -10.10 -7.89
CA ARG A 203 24.03 -11.41 -8.48
C ARG A 203 22.53 -11.63 -8.44
N LEU A 204 21.93 -11.87 -9.60
CA LEU A 204 20.51 -12.22 -9.72
C LEU A 204 20.34 -13.71 -9.48
N THR A 205 19.58 -14.08 -8.45
CA THR A 205 19.30 -15.49 -8.12
C THR A 205 17.90 -15.91 -8.51
N ASN A 206 16.97 -14.95 -8.55
CA ASN A 206 15.54 -15.20 -8.72
C ASN A 206 15.02 -14.90 -10.13
N ILE A 207 15.85 -14.33 -11.00
CA ILE A 207 15.51 -14.02 -12.39
C ILE A 207 16.73 -14.15 -13.31
N ASP A 208 16.50 -14.62 -14.52
CA ASP A 208 17.49 -14.70 -15.59
C ASP A 208 17.25 -13.63 -16.67
N GLU A 209 18.29 -13.31 -17.44
CA GLU A 209 18.23 -12.26 -18.47
C GLU A 209 17.18 -12.53 -19.55
N GLU A 210 16.93 -13.80 -19.90
CA GLU A 210 15.92 -14.19 -20.88
C GLU A 210 14.52 -13.81 -20.41
N THR A 211 14.19 -14.11 -19.15
CA THR A 211 12.92 -13.71 -18.54
C THR A 211 12.78 -12.18 -18.46
N ILE A 212 13.86 -11.45 -18.11
CA ILE A 212 13.83 -9.97 -18.08
C ILE A 212 13.47 -9.41 -19.47
N LYS A 213 14.15 -9.88 -20.52
CA LYS A 213 13.89 -9.47 -21.90
C LYS A 213 12.46 -9.84 -22.33
N ALA A 214 12.00 -11.05 -22.01
CA ALA A 214 10.65 -11.50 -22.34
C ALA A 214 9.57 -10.62 -21.70
N ILE A 215 9.72 -10.28 -20.41
CA ILE A 215 8.80 -9.38 -19.70
C ILE A 215 8.80 -7.99 -20.36
N LEU A 216 9.96 -7.40 -20.60
CA LEU A 216 10.06 -6.07 -21.22
C LEU A 216 9.44 -6.03 -22.61
N HIS A 217 9.65 -7.07 -23.42
CA HIS A 217 9.02 -7.19 -24.73
C HIS A 217 7.48 -7.29 -24.64
N GLU A 218 6.93 -8.01 -23.67
CA GLU A 218 5.47 -8.07 -23.45
C GLU A 218 4.91 -6.68 -23.12
N PHE A 219 5.64 -5.88 -22.33
CA PHE A 219 5.34 -4.47 -22.06
C PHE A 219 5.62 -3.52 -23.24
N ARG A 220 5.98 -4.04 -24.42
CA ARG A 220 6.32 -3.29 -25.64
C ARG A 220 7.57 -2.40 -25.50
N ILE A 221 8.46 -2.75 -24.57
CA ILE A 221 9.75 -2.08 -24.39
C ILE A 221 10.78 -2.89 -25.17
N THR A 222 11.17 -2.40 -26.35
CA THR A 222 12.12 -3.07 -27.25
C THR A 222 13.54 -2.52 -27.16
N ASN A 223 13.69 -1.27 -26.73
CA ASN A 223 14.97 -0.58 -26.60
C ASN A 223 15.04 0.08 -25.22
N ALA A 224 15.91 -0.41 -24.34
CA ALA A 224 16.08 0.15 -23.01
C ALA A 224 17.41 -0.26 -22.36
N ASP A 225 17.96 0.65 -21.56
CA ASP A 225 19.02 0.35 -20.60
C ASP A 225 18.38 0.04 -19.25
N VAL A 226 18.60 -1.17 -18.76
CA VAL A 226 18.05 -1.67 -17.50
C VAL A 226 19.20 -1.85 -16.52
N LEU A 227 19.22 -1.06 -15.45
CA LEU A 227 20.21 -1.16 -14.38
C LEU A 227 19.54 -1.71 -13.12
N ILE A 228 20.01 -2.86 -12.65
CA ILE A 228 19.49 -3.56 -11.48
C ILE A 228 20.50 -3.49 -10.33
N ARG A 229 20.05 -3.05 -9.16
CA ARG A 229 20.90 -2.96 -7.95
C ARG A 229 20.42 -3.77 -6.75
N SER A 230 19.32 -4.49 -6.89
CA SER A 230 18.79 -5.41 -5.89
C SER A 230 18.54 -6.78 -6.53
N ASP A 231 18.61 -7.87 -5.77
CA ASP A 231 18.23 -9.19 -6.28
C ASP A 231 16.70 -9.24 -6.42
N ILE A 232 16.21 -9.34 -7.65
CA ILE A 232 14.79 -9.18 -7.98
C ILE A 232 14.19 -10.46 -8.56
N ASN A 233 12.88 -10.61 -8.42
CA ASN A 233 12.09 -11.62 -9.12
C ASN A 233 11.25 -11.01 -10.26
N ALA A 234 10.56 -11.87 -11.02
CA ALA A 234 9.69 -11.45 -12.14
C ALA A 234 8.59 -10.46 -11.70
N ASP A 235 7.99 -10.66 -10.53
CA ASP A 235 6.91 -9.79 -10.05
C ASP A 235 7.44 -8.38 -9.71
N GLN A 236 8.61 -8.29 -9.09
CA GLN A 236 9.27 -7.03 -8.75
C GLN A 236 9.70 -6.24 -9.99
N LEU A 237 10.13 -6.93 -11.06
CA LEU A 237 10.39 -6.29 -12.35
C LEU A 237 9.10 -5.72 -12.94
N ILE A 238 8.02 -6.51 -12.98
CA ILE A 238 6.71 -6.07 -13.46
C ILE A 238 6.22 -4.85 -12.66
N ASP A 239 6.33 -4.91 -11.34
CA ASP A 239 5.93 -3.82 -10.45
C ASP A 239 6.71 -2.53 -10.71
N SER A 240 8.00 -2.66 -11.05
CA SER A 240 8.87 -1.52 -11.37
C SER A 240 8.57 -0.92 -12.75
N ILE A 241 8.14 -1.75 -13.71
CA ILE A 241 7.69 -1.29 -15.04
C ILE A 241 6.36 -0.54 -14.94
N GLU A 242 5.39 -1.05 -14.17
CA GLU A 242 4.07 -0.42 -14.05
C GLU A 242 4.09 0.83 -13.17
N GLY A 243 4.95 0.88 -12.14
CA GLY A 243 5.19 2.07 -11.32
C GLY A 243 3.99 2.56 -10.48
N ASN A 244 2.86 1.84 -10.50
CA ASN A 244 1.61 2.17 -9.80
C ASN A 244 1.43 1.39 -8.48
N ARG A 245 2.45 0.66 -8.03
CA ARG A 245 2.43 -0.09 -6.78
C ARG A 245 2.73 0.79 -5.58
N LYS A 246 2.07 0.49 -4.46
CA LYS A 246 2.33 1.14 -3.18
C LYS A 246 3.04 0.18 -2.23
N TYR A 247 4.19 0.60 -1.73
CA TYR A 247 4.97 -0.13 -0.73
C TYR A 247 4.68 0.49 0.62
N ILE A 248 3.96 -0.23 1.48
CA ILE A 248 3.55 0.24 2.81
C ILE A 248 3.82 -0.81 3.87
N PRO A 249 4.05 -0.38 5.12
CA PRO A 249 4.11 -1.30 6.24
C PRO A 249 2.76 -2.02 6.40
N GLY A 250 2.83 -3.24 6.91
CA GLY A 250 1.66 -3.93 7.40
C GLY A 250 1.90 -4.70 8.68
N ILE A 251 0.81 -5.02 9.35
CA ILE A 251 0.76 -5.68 10.64
C ILE A 251 -0.15 -6.89 10.48
N VAL A 252 0.31 -8.06 10.91
CA VAL A 252 -0.49 -9.27 10.98
C VAL A 252 -0.86 -9.52 12.44
N ALA A 253 -2.15 -9.37 12.75
CA ALA A 253 -2.70 -9.60 14.08
C ALA A 253 -3.57 -10.86 14.08
N ILE A 254 -3.30 -11.78 14.99
CA ILE A 254 -4.13 -12.97 15.20
C ILE A 254 -5.10 -12.70 16.34
N ASN A 255 -6.40 -12.79 16.07
CA ASN A 255 -7.48 -12.47 16.98
C ASN A 255 -8.14 -13.73 17.58
N LYS A 256 -8.95 -13.53 18.62
CA LYS A 256 -9.73 -14.55 19.36
C LYS A 256 -8.89 -15.52 20.19
N ILE A 257 -7.71 -15.09 20.64
CA ILE A 257 -6.82 -15.94 21.45
C ILE A 257 -7.44 -16.35 22.81
N ASP A 258 -8.49 -15.65 23.25
CA ASP A 258 -9.19 -15.88 24.51
C ASP A 258 -10.00 -17.19 24.55
N ILE A 259 -10.40 -17.70 23.39
CA ILE A 259 -11.17 -18.95 23.25
C ILE A 259 -10.35 -20.09 22.65
N ALA A 260 -9.07 -19.86 22.34
CA ALA A 260 -8.20 -20.85 21.73
C ALA A 260 -7.56 -21.76 22.78
N ASP A 261 -7.52 -23.05 22.49
CA ASP A 261 -6.75 -24.03 23.26
C ASP A 261 -5.25 -23.96 22.90
N GLU A 262 -4.40 -24.65 23.68
CA GLU A 262 -2.96 -24.68 23.41
C GLU A 262 -2.62 -25.21 22.01
N GLY A 263 -3.38 -26.20 21.52
CA GLY A 263 -3.15 -26.79 20.20
C GLY A 263 -3.37 -25.78 19.07
N THR A 264 -4.49 -25.04 19.12
CA THR A 264 -4.81 -24.00 18.13
C THR A 264 -3.84 -22.83 18.24
N LEU A 265 -3.46 -22.42 19.45
CA LEU A 265 -2.45 -21.37 19.65
C LEU A 265 -1.09 -21.75 19.06
N ARG A 266 -0.66 -23.02 19.15
CA ARG A 266 0.59 -23.49 18.53
C ARG A 266 0.52 -23.38 17.01
N LYS A 267 -0.60 -23.77 16.38
CA LYS A 267 -0.82 -23.61 14.93
C LYS A 267 -0.81 -22.14 14.51
N ALA A 268 -1.49 -21.28 15.27
CA ALA A 268 -1.51 -19.85 15.02
C ALA A 268 -0.14 -19.20 15.16
N LYS A 269 0.68 -19.63 16.12
CA LYS A 269 2.05 -19.12 16.26
C LYS A 269 2.99 -19.54 15.12
N ALA A 270 2.61 -20.56 14.33
CA ALA A 270 3.42 -21.03 13.21
C ALA A 270 3.33 -20.11 11.97
N ILE A 271 2.27 -19.30 11.84
CA ILE A 271 2.18 -18.32 10.75
C ILE A 271 2.95 -17.04 11.12
N PRO A 272 3.55 -16.32 10.15
CA PRO A 272 4.15 -15.02 10.41
C PRO A 272 3.13 -14.04 10.98
N HIS A 273 3.37 -13.52 12.18
CA HIS A 273 2.49 -12.59 12.86
C HIS A 273 3.29 -11.56 13.67
N ASP A 274 2.73 -10.37 13.84
CA ASP A 274 3.32 -9.31 14.68
C ASP A 274 2.76 -9.36 16.12
N ILE A 275 1.49 -9.76 16.29
CA ILE A 275 0.83 -9.74 17.60
C ILE A 275 -0.34 -10.72 17.70
N LEU A 276 -0.52 -11.29 18.90
CA LEU A 276 -1.70 -12.07 19.30
C LEU A 276 -2.61 -11.18 20.14
N ILE A 277 -3.89 -11.06 19.78
CA ILE A 277 -4.85 -10.18 20.43
C ILE A 277 -6.16 -10.90 20.75
N SER A 278 -6.90 -10.35 21.71
CA SER A 278 -8.33 -10.61 21.87
C SER A 278 -9.07 -9.28 21.81
N CYS A 279 -9.74 -9.03 20.69
CA CYS A 279 -10.57 -7.82 20.56
C CYS A 279 -11.70 -7.80 21.59
N GLU A 280 -12.25 -8.96 21.96
CA GLU A 280 -13.36 -9.06 22.92
C GLU A 280 -12.89 -8.70 24.33
N LYS A 281 -11.82 -9.36 24.81
CA LYS A 281 -11.27 -9.16 26.16
C LYS A 281 -10.39 -7.92 26.29
N GLY A 282 -9.96 -7.33 25.17
CA GLY A 282 -9.01 -6.22 25.15
C GLY A 282 -7.55 -6.62 25.34
N THR A 283 -7.24 -7.92 25.33
CA THR A 283 -5.88 -8.42 25.50
C THR A 283 -4.96 -7.91 24.39
N ASN A 284 -3.81 -7.34 24.77
CA ASN A 284 -2.76 -6.82 23.88
C ASN A 284 -3.20 -5.68 22.94
N MET A 285 -4.31 -5.00 23.23
CA MET A 285 -4.80 -3.90 22.39
C MET A 285 -3.89 -2.67 22.42
N ASP A 286 -3.32 -2.31 23.58
CA ASP A 286 -2.38 -1.18 23.67
C ASP A 286 -1.07 -1.47 22.94
N GLY A 287 -0.59 -2.72 23.02
CA GLY A 287 0.56 -3.18 22.22
C GLY A 287 0.30 -3.07 20.72
N LEU A 288 -0.92 -3.38 20.25
CA LEU A 288 -1.29 -3.19 18.85
C LEU A 288 -1.27 -1.70 18.45
N LYS A 289 -1.79 -0.80 19.29
CA LYS A 289 -1.74 0.66 19.04
C LYS A 289 -0.29 1.16 18.94
N GLU A 290 0.58 0.67 19.81
CA GLU A 290 2.00 0.99 19.79
C GLU A 290 2.69 0.50 18.51
N ILE A 291 2.44 -0.74 18.07
CA ILE A 291 3.00 -1.28 16.82
C ILE A 291 2.50 -0.46 15.62
N ILE A 292 1.21 -0.10 15.57
CA ILE A 292 0.65 0.77 14.51
C ILE A 292 1.39 2.10 14.47
N TYR A 293 1.52 2.78 15.61
CA TYR A 293 2.21 4.07 15.71
C TYR A 293 3.67 3.97 15.25
N ARG A 294 4.39 2.94 15.71
CA ARG A 294 5.79 2.71 15.34
C ARG A 294 5.97 2.42 13.85
N LYS A 295 5.13 1.56 13.26
CA LYS A 295 5.22 1.22 11.83
C LYS A 295 4.86 2.38 10.91
N LEU A 296 4.01 3.31 11.36
CA LEU A 296 3.68 4.54 10.63
C LEU A 296 4.78 5.61 10.64
N ARG A 297 5.83 5.42 11.46
CA ARG A 297 7.04 6.28 11.53
C ARG A 297 6.71 7.76 11.66
N PHE A 298 5.91 8.08 12.67
CA PHE A 298 5.61 9.47 13.01
C PHE A 298 6.84 10.22 13.54
N MET A 299 6.87 11.52 13.28
CA MET A 299 7.85 12.47 13.75
C MET A 299 7.16 13.71 14.30
N LYS A 300 7.79 14.37 15.28
CA LYS A 300 7.27 15.58 15.92
C LYS A 300 8.04 16.78 15.38
N VAL A 301 7.34 17.71 14.73
CA VAL A 301 7.91 18.96 14.22
C VAL A 301 7.34 20.13 15.01
N TYR A 302 8.18 21.07 15.42
CA TYR A 302 7.76 22.20 16.24
C TYR A 302 7.66 23.46 15.39
N CYS A 303 6.48 24.07 15.39
CA CYS A 303 6.25 25.31 14.66
C CYS A 303 6.77 26.50 15.46
N LYS A 304 7.46 27.41 14.78
CA LYS A 304 7.90 28.68 15.35
C LYS A 304 7.28 29.85 14.58
N GLN A 305 6.67 30.78 15.31
CA GLN A 305 6.20 32.04 14.74
C GLN A 305 7.35 33.05 14.62
N GLN A 306 7.26 33.95 13.63
CA GLN A 306 8.25 35.02 13.46
C GLN A 306 8.37 35.83 14.75
N SER A 307 9.62 36.04 15.19
CA SER A 307 9.95 36.83 16.39
C SER A 307 9.44 36.25 17.72
N ARG A 308 8.90 35.02 17.76
CA ARG A 308 8.49 34.33 19.00
C ARG A 308 9.35 33.10 19.26
N LYS A 309 9.31 32.60 20.50
CA LYS A 309 9.89 31.29 20.84
C LYS A 309 9.08 30.18 20.17
N ALA A 310 9.74 29.07 19.87
CA ALA A 310 9.06 27.90 19.32
C ALA A 310 8.07 27.34 20.35
N ASP A 311 6.90 26.92 19.87
CA ASP A 311 5.97 26.16 20.69
C ASP A 311 6.50 24.74 20.81
N MET A 312 6.99 24.39 22.00
CA MET A 312 7.51 23.06 22.30
C MET A 312 6.45 22.15 22.94
N ASP A 313 5.27 22.69 23.27
CA ASP A 313 4.20 21.99 23.96
C ASP A 313 3.28 21.29 22.96
N THR A 314 3.05 21.91 21.80
CA THR A 314 2.15 21.38 20.75
C THR A 314 2.92 21.00 19.47
N PRO A 315 3.46 19.77 19.37
CA PRO A 315 4.13 19.32 18.16
C PRO A 315 3.14 19.07 17.01
N LEU A 316 3.57 19.39 15.79
CA LEU A 316 2.94 18.94 14.56
C LEU A 316 3.40 17.52 14.23
N ILE A 317 2.49 16.54 14.25
CA ILE A 317 2.82 15.12 14.09
C ILE A 317 2.92 14.69 12.62
N MET A 318 4.08 14.79 11.99
CA MET A 318 4.29 14.44 10.59
C MET A 318 4.81 13.00 10.43
N ARG A 319 5.03 12.51 9.20
CA ARG A 319 5.65 11.20 8.96
C ARG A 319 7.07 11.36 8.44
N GLU A 320 7.92 10.36 8.66
CA GLU A 320 9.24 10.30 8.05
C GLU A 320 9.15 10.48 6.51
N GLY A 321 10.05 11.28 5.95
CA GLY A 321 10.04 11.64 4.52
C GLY A 321 9.06 12.75 4.14
N SER A 322 8.35 13.35 5.10
CA SER A 322 7.51 14.53 4.84
C SER A 322 8.36 15.75 4.50
N THR A 323 7.88 16.57 3.58
CA THR A 323 8.56 17.77 3.10
C THR A 323 7.99 19.06 3.69
N LEU A 324 8.69 20.18 3.48
CA LEU A 324 8.17 21.52 3.78
C LEU A 324 6.83 21.80 3.08
N GLN A 325 6.63 21.24 1.88
CA GLN A 325 5.35 21.33 1.20
C GLN A 325 4.23 20.65 1.99
N ASP A 326 4.46 19.41 2.44
CA ASP A 326 3.49 18.64 3.22
C ASP A 326 3.15 19.35 4.55
N MET A 327 4.14 20.01 5.16
CA MET A 327 3.94 20.83 6.35
C MET A 327 3.04 22.04 6.05
N CYS A 328 3.31 22.75 4.95
CA CYS A 328 2.51 23.90 4.53
C CYS A 328 1.06 23.49 4.23
N ASP A 329 0.87 22.43 3.44
CA ASP A 329 -0.47 21.92 3.05
C ASP A 329 -1.29 21.51 4.28
N ARG A 330 -0.62 20.98 5.31
CA ARG A 330 -1.27 20.61 6.57
C ARG A 330 -1.68 21.78 7.44
N LEU A 331 -0.85 22.83 7.48
CA LEU A 331 -1.15 24.03 8.27
C LEU A 331 -2.25 24.85 7.59
N HIS A 332 -2.14 25.08 6.29
CA HIS A 332 -3.16 25.77 5.51
C HIS A 332 -2.97 25.57 4.00
N ARG A 333 -4.08 25.35 3.27
CA ARG A 333 -4.11 25.16 1.81
C ARG A 333 -3.44 26.27 0.97
N ASP A 334 -3.31 27.47 1.52
CA ASP A 334 -2.75 28.63 0.83
C ASP A 334 -1.28 28.91 1.19
N PHE A 335 -0.71 28.19 2.17
CA PHE A 335 0.68 28.43 2.59
C PHE A 335 1.68 28.07 1.50
N VAL A 336 1.43 27.00 0.74
CA VAL A 336 2.29 26.63 -0.39
C VAL A 336 2.37 27.74 -1.43
N LYS A 337 1.26 28.43 -1.71
CA LYS A 337 1.22 29.54 -2.70
C LYS A 337 1.93 30.79 -2.22
N ARG A 338 1.91 31.03 -0.91
CA ARG A 338 2.52 32.20 -0.26
C ARG A 338 3.93 31.92 0.26
N PHE A 339 4.45 30.71 0.06
CA PHE A 339 5.71 30.30 0.66
C PHE A 339 6.89 31.05 0.04
N ARG A 340 7.65 31.77 0.88
CA ARG A 340 8.87 32.45 0.47
C ARG A 340 10.13 31.68 0.86
N PHE A 341 10.25 31.33 2.13
CA PHE A 341 11.30 30.45 2.65
C PHE A 341 10.93 29.93 4.05
N ALA A 342 11.58 28.85 4.47
CA ALA A 342 11.55 28.34 5.84
C ALA A 342 12.92 28.57 6.50
N ARG A 343 12.92 28.78 7.81
CA ARG A 343 14.12 28.62 8.65
C ARG A 343 13.97 27.35 9.47
N VAL A 344 14.99 26.50 9.42
CA VAL A 344 14.97 25.20 10.11
C VAL A 344 16.10 25.13 11.13
N TRP A 345 15.78 24.72 12.35
CA TRP A 345 16.74 24.38 13.41
C TRP A 345 16.60 22.90 13.77
N GLY A 346 17.73 22.24 14.09
CA GLY A 346 17.77 20.81 14.41
C GLY A 346 18.59 20.06 13.38
N SER A 347 17.92 19.42 12.42
CA SER A 347 18.54 18.56 11.40
C SER A 347 19.28 19.28 10.27
N SER A 348 19.13 20.61 10.19
CA SER A 348 19.81 21.46 9.22
C SER A 348 21.32 21.52 9.49
N LYS A 349 22.13 21.80 8.45
CA LYS A 349 23.59 21.90 8.61
C LYS A 349 24.00 23.05 9.54
N PHE A 350 23.17 24.09 9.60
CA PHE A 350 23.37 25.26 10.44
C PHE A 350 22.05 25.64 11.11
N ALA A 351 22.11 26.02 12.38
CA ALA A 351 20.96 26.49 13.13
C ALA A 351 20.30 27.69 12.41
N GLY A 352 19.02 27.57 12.04
CA GLY A 352 18.29 28.61 11.33
C GLY A 352 18.62 28.71 9.85
N GLN A 353 19.12 27.62 9.24
CA GLN A 353 19.35 27.54 7.80
C GLN A 353 18.10 27.95 7.02
N VAL A 354 18.29 28.86 6.07
CA VAL A 354 17.23 29.32 5.17
C VAL A 354 17.06 28.30 4.04
N ILE A 355 15.84 27.78 3.91
CA ILE A 355 15.48 26.78 2.93
C ILE A 355 14.34 27.31 2.07
N ARG A 356 14.61 27.44 0.77
CA ARG A 356 13.63 27.92 -0.23
C ARG A 356 12.97 26.79 -1.01
N ASN A 357 13.50 25.57 -0.90
CA ASN A 357 12.98 24.43 -1.62
C ASN A 357 11.88 23.74 -0.79
N LEU A 358 10.65 23.78 -1.27
CA LEU A 358 9.50 23.09 -0.68
C LEU A 358 9.68 21.57 -0.59
N LYS A 359 10.51 20.97 -1.45
CA LYS A 359 10.84 19.53 -1.43
C LYS A 359 11.90 19.15 -0.39
N HIS A 360 12.34 20.09 0.44
CA HIS A 360 13.25 19.75 1.52
C HIS A 360 12.54 18.87 2.55
N GLU A 361 13.16 17.73 2.87
CA GLU A 361 12.66 16.79 3.87
C GLU A 361 12.91 17.34 5.28
N ILE A 362 11.87 17.34 6.10
CA ILE A 362 11.94 17.70 7.52
C ILE A 362 12.24 16.43 8.32
N LYS A 363 12.94 16.56 9.45
CA LYS A 363 13.23 15.44 10.36
C LYS A 363 12.56 15.60 11.72
N ASP A 364 12.61 14.52 12.49
CA ASP A 364 12.09 14.49 13.86
C ASP A 364 12.76 15.54 14.74
N LYS A 365 11.93 16.24 15.53
CA LYS A 365 12.28 17.33 16.45
C LYS A 365 12.80 18.60 15.78
N ASP A 366 12.65 18.75 14.47
CA ASP A 366 12.96 20.00 13.81
C ASP A 366 12.05 21.12 14.29
N ILE A 367 12.63 22.31 14.43
CA ILE A 367 11.89 23.56 14.64
C ILE A 367 11.85 24.27 13.30
N VAL A 368 10.65 24.61 12.83
CA VAL A 368 10.43 25.23 11.51
C VAL A 368 9.69 26.55 11.67
N GLU A 369 10.29 27.63 11.16
CA GLU A 369 9.67 28.94 11.02
C GLU A 369 9.35 29.17 9.55
N LEU A 370 8.06 29.29 9.22
CA LEU A 370 7.60 29.57 7.86
C LEU A 370 7.51 31.08 7.64
N VAL A 371 8.16 31.56 6.58
CA VAL A 371 8.04 32.94 6.10
C VAL A 371 7.20 32.93 4.83
N LEU A 372 6.05 33.58 4.92
CA LEU A 372 5.05 33.68 3.86
C LEU A 372 5.00 35.13 3.38
N ASP A 373 4.73 35.32 2.08
CA ASP A 373 4.48 36.64 1.47
C ASP A 373 3.03 37.13 1.67
#